data_AF-A0A6P0LWS8-F1
#
_entry.id   AF-A0A6P0LWS8-F1
#
_cell.length_a   1.000
_cell.length_b   1.000
_cell.length_c   1.000
_cell.angle_alpha   90.00
_cell.angle_beta   90.00
_cell.angle_gamma   90.00
#
_symmetry.space_group_name_H-M   'P 1'
#
loop_
_entity.id
_entity.type
_entity.pdbx_description
1 polymer ?
#
loop_
_entity_poly.entity_id
_entity_poly.type
_entity_poly.pdbx_seq_one_letter_code
_entity_poly.pdbx_strand_id
1 'polypeptide(L)'
;MAHTLLDTWVPILIPNKQIDNLYLTGALNRYFGGIFGTEKLFNDDELIGVSSDNKINVIIDKAEELGLFTTEASREQNQRFVDIIVGTLKATYAYKRQHYPGKVTVFRPRERHLHAPDPQLVWVELCAILDATDIEVVMVPGSHYSCLKGSNVKVLVESLSSRLQ
;
A
#
# COMPACT_ATOMS: atom_id res chain seq x y z
N MET A 1 25.37 6.64 -0.01
CA MET A 1 24.29 6.50 -1.00
C MET A 1 23.05 7.15 -0.42
N ALA A 2 22.36 8.01 -1.17
CA ALA A 2 21.09 8.58 -0.74
C ALA A 2 19.97 7.61 -1.15
N HIS A 3 19.04 7.30 -0.23
CA HIS A 3 17.84 6.54 -0.56
C HIS A 3 16.64 7.48 -0.66
N THR A 4 15.72 7.14 -1.55
CA THR A 4 14.43 7.80 -1.67
C THR A 4 13.33 6.85 -1.24
N LEU A 5 12.42 7.34 -0.40
CA LEU A 5 11.19 6.66 -0.02
C LEU A 5 10.00 7.50 -0.48
N LEU A 6 8.93 6.85 -0.93
CA LEU A 6 7.66 7.48 -1.26
C LEU A 6 6.58 6.90 -0.36
N ASP A 7 5.90 7.79 0.39
CA ASP A 7 4.77 7.50 1.28
C ASP A 7 4.81 6.11 1.92
N THR A 8 5.93 5.80 2.58
CA THR A 8 6.19 4.45 3.09
C THR A 8 5.66 4.33 4.50
N TRP A 9 4.88 3.27 4.73
CA TRP A 9 4.27 2.98 6.02
C TRP A 9 4.73 1.63 6.53
N VAL A 10 4.78 1.49 7.86
CA VAL A 10 5.16 0.25 8.52
C VAL A 10 4.25 -0.04 9.70
N PRO A 11 3.94 -1.31 9.94
CA PRO A 11 3.24 -1.71 11.15
C PRO A 11 4.22 -1.74 12.33
N ILE A 12 3.81 -1.21 13.48
CA ILE A 12 4.63 -1.19 14.73
C ILE A 12 4.10 -2.15 15.81
N LEU A 13 2.86 -2.57 15.70
CA LEU A 13 2.25 -3.57 16.58
C LEU A 13 1.71 -4.71 15.71
N ILE A 14 2.32 -5.88 15.84
CA ILE A 14 1.97 -7.09 15.06
C ILE A 14 2.03 -8.35 15.96
N PRO A 15 1.38 -8.39 17.14
CA PRO A 15 1.43 -9.61 17.94
C PRO A 15 0.62 -10.70 17.23
N ASN A 16 1.31 -11.64 16.58
CA ASN A 16 0.77 -12.88 15.99
C ASN A 16 -0.38 -12.69 14.99
N LYS A 17 -0.36 -11.60 14.20
CA LYS A 17 -1.41 -11.34 13.21
C LYS A 17 -1.48 -12.50 12.20
N GLN A 18 -2.59 -13.22 12.22
CA GLN A 18 -2.91 -14.21 11.20
C GLN A 18 -3.35 -13.48 9.92
N ILE A 19 -2.77 -13.90 8.79
CA ILE A 19 -3.20 -13.46 7.46
C ILE A 19 -4.28 -14.45 7.01
N ASP A 20 -5.49 -14.26 7.51
CA ASP A 20 -6.67 -15.07 7.18
C ASP A 20 -7.52 -14.43 6.06
N ASN A 21 -8.59 -15.12 5.65
CA ASN A 21 -9.46 -14.64 4.57
C ASN A 21 -10.15 -13.31 4.91
N LEU A 22 -10.47 -13.06 6.18
CA LEU A 22 -11.09 -11.80 6.61
C LEU A 22 -10.10 -10.64 6.45
N TYR A 23 -8.88 -10.83 6.93
CA TYR A 23 -7.81 -9.84 6.82
C TYR A 23 -7.47 -9.58 5.35
N LEU A 24 -7.32 -10.63 4.54
CA LEU A 24 -7.03 -10.51 3.11
C LEU A 24 -8.15 -9.83 2.33
N THR A 25 -9.41 -10.10 2.66
CA THR A 25 -10.55 -9.40 2.06
C THR A 25 -10.44 -7.90 2.29
N GLY A 26 -10.20 -7.47 3.53
CA GLY A 26 -10.04 -6.04 3.85
C GLY A 26 -8.81 -5.42 3.16
N ALA A 27 -7.68 -6.13 3.17
CA ALA A 27 -6.44 -5.67 2.56
C ALA A 27 -6.57 -5.49 1.04
N LEU A 28 -7.11 -6.48 0.33
CA LEU A 28 -7.32 -6.44 -1.13
C LEU A 28 -8.35 -5.39 -1.51
N ASN A 29 -9.47 -5.31 -0.78
CA ASN A 29 -10.53 -4.35 -1.05
C ASN A 29 -9.99 -2.90 -1.02
N ARG A 30 -9.18 -2.58 0.00
CA ARG A 30 -8.52 -1.27 0.10
C ARG A 30 -7.45 -1.08 -0.97
N TYR A 31 -6.58 -2.09 -1.16
CA TYR A 31 -5.45 -1.98 -2.08
C TYR A 31 -5.91 -1.71 -3.52
N PHE A 32 -6.89 -2.47 -4.00
CA PHE A 32 -7.46 -2.26 -5.34
C PHE A 32 -8.30 -0.99 -5.43
N GLY A 33 -9.11 -0.67 -4.42
CA GLY A 33 -9.83 0.61 -4.37
C GLY A 33 -8.89 1.79 -4.55
N GLY A 34 -7.79 1.80 -3.81
CA GLY A 34 -6.75 2.80 -3.91
C GLY A 34 -6.15 2.93 -5.31
N ILE A 35 -5.86 1.80 -5.96
CA ILE A 35 -5.39 1.79 -7.36
C ILE A 35 -6.40 2.46 -8.29
N PHE A 36 -7.70 2.34 -8.05
CA PHE A 36 -8.74 3.00 -8.84
C PHE A 36 -9.10 4.41 -8.34
N GLY A 37 -8.44 4.91 -7.28
CA GLY A 37 -8.65 6.24 -6.74
C GLY A 37 -9.80 6.35 -5.72
N THR A 38 -10.26 5.22 -5.19
CA THR A 38 -11.25 5.14 -4.10
C THR A 38 -10.60 4.62 -2.82
N GLU A 39 -11.28 4.72 -1.67
CA GLU A 39 -10.74 4.15 -0.42
C GLU A 39 -10.88 2.62 -0.36
N LYS A 40 -11.93 2.08 -0.97
CA LYS A 40 -12.25 0.67 -1.08
C LYS A 40 -12.82 0.37 -2.47
N LEU A 41 -12.61 -0.84 -2.97
CA LEU A 41 -13.18 -1.33 -4.23
C LEU A 41 -14.68 -1.62 -4.10
N PHE A 42 -15.07 -2.15 -2.94
CA PHE A 42 -16.43 -2.44 -2.51
C PHE A 42 -16.70 -1.72 -1.19
N ASN A 43 -17.92 -1.20 -1.05
CA ASN A 43 -18.44 -0.77 0.24
C ASN A 43 -18.77 -2.00 1.10
N ASP A 44 -18.86 -1.79 2.42
CA ASP A 44 -19.03 -2.90 3.37
C ASP A 44 -20.34 -3.68 3.12
N ASP A 45 -21.38 -3.00 2.65
CA ASP A 45 -22.69 -3.58 2.35
C ASP A 45 -22.67 -4.48 1.10
N GLU A 46 -21.80 -4.20 0.14
CA GLU A 46 -21.74 -4.93 -1.14
C GLU A 46 -21.14 -6.34 -0.99
N LEU A 47 -20.44 -6.58 0.12
CA LEU A 47 -19.90 -7.90 0.47
C LEU A 47 -20.75 -8.63 1.51
N ILE A 48 -21.90 -8.06 1.92
CA ILE A 48 -22.86 -8.75 2.80
C ILE A 48 -23.50 -9.91 2.02
N GLY A 49 -23.56 -11.08 2.66
CA GLY A 49 -24.13 -12.29 2.05
C GLY A 49 -23.17 -13.07 1.14
N VAL A 50 -22.04 -12.49 0.74
CA VAL A 50 -20.96 -13.25 0.10
C VAL A 50 -20.28 -14.12 1.15
N SER A 51 -20.16 -15.42 0.91
CA SER A 51 -19.46 -16.34 1.81
C SER A 51 -18.00 -15.91 1.97
N SER A 52 -17.45 -16.06 3.17
CA SER A 52 -16.08 -15.63 3.48
C SER A 52 -15.03 -16.22 2.53
N ASP A 53 -15.24 -17.45 2.05
CA ASP A 53 -14.34 -18.12 1.11
C ASP A 53 -14.41 -17.56 -0.31
N ASN A 54 -15.52 -16.89 -0.67
CA ASN A 54 -15.71 -16.32 -2.00
C ASN A 54 -15.40 -14.82 -2.09
N LYS A 55 -15.30 -14.10 -0.96
CA LYS A 55 -15.07 -12.64 -0.97
C LYS A 55 -13.81 -12.23 -1.73
N ILE A 56 -12.72 -12.99 -1.57
CA ILE A 56 -11.47 -12.73 -2.29
C ILE A 56 -11.68 -12.90 -3.81
N ASN A 57 -12.41 -13.92 -4.24
CA ASN A 57 -12.69 -14.16 -5.67
C ASN A 57 -13.49 -13.01 -6.27
N VAL A 58 -14.55 -12.56 -5.59
CA VAL A 58 -15.39 -11.43 -6.04
C VAL A 58 -14.58 -10.13 -6.14
N ILE A 59 -13.62 -9.92 -5.22
CA ILE A 59 -12.72 -8.77 -5.29
C ILE A 59 -11.80 -8.84 -6.51
N ILE A 60 -11.26 -10.03 -6.83
CA ILE A 60 -10.44 -10.24 -8.02
C ILE A 60 -11.29 -10.07 -9.29
N ASP A 61 -12.50 -10.65 -9.34
CA ASP A 61 -13.44 -10.51 -10.46
C ASP A 61 -13.65 -9.03 -10.80
N LYS A 62 -13.91 -8.21 -9.76
CA LYS A 62 -14.14 -6.79 -9.96
C LYS A 62 -12.90 -6.05 -10.43
N ALA A 63 -11.74 -6.41 -9.90
CA ALA A 63 -10.47 -5.84 -10.36
C ALA A 63 -10.17 -6.23 -11.82
N GLU A 64 -10.52 -7.44 -12.25
CA GLU A 64 -10.46 -7.89 -13.64
C GLU A 64 -11.41 -7.08 -14.54
N GLU A 65 -12.68 -6.90 -14.14
CA GLU A 65 -13.67 -6.08 -14.86
C GLU A 65 -13.20 -4.63 -15.07
N LEU A 66 -12.50 -4.07 -14.08
CA LEU A 66 -11.96 -2.71 -14.12
C LEU A 66 -10.61 -2.62 -14.83
N GLY A 67 -10.09 -3.72 -15.38
CA GLY A 67 -8.88 -3.76 -16.17
C GLY A 67 -7.59 -3.62 -15.35
N LEU A 68 -7.58 -4.05 -14.08
CA LEU A 68 -6.36 -4.07 -13.27
C LEU A 68 -5.30 -4.99 -13.87
N PHE A 69 -5.74 -6.15 -14.37
CA PHE A 69 -4.87 -7.18 -14.92
C PHE A 69 -4.78 -7.03 -16.43
N THR A 70 -3.64 -7.44 -17.00
CA THR A 70 -3.44 -7.41 -18.45
C THR A 70 -4.36 -8.43 -19.12
N THR A 71 -4.81 -8.14 -20.34
CA THR A 71 -5.67 -9.05 -21.12
C THR A 71 -4.99 -10.37 -21.49
N GLU A 72 -3.66 -10.44 -21.36
CA GLU A 72 -2.85 -11.64 -21.61
C GLU A 72 -2.74 -12.55 -20.38
N ALA A 73 -3.06 -12.03 -19.18
CA ALA A 73 -2.97 -12.81 -17.95
C ALA A 73 -4.14 -13.79 -17.85
N SER A 74 -3.83 -15.06 -17.55
CA SER A 74 -4.83 -16.05 -17.20
C SER A 74 -5.45 -15.75 -15.85
N ARG A 75 -6.66 -16.27 -15.61
CA ARG A 75 -7.31 -16.20 -14.30
C ARG A 75 -6.42 -16.72 -13.17
N GLU A 76 -5.70 -17.83 -13.41
CA GLU A 76 -4.76 -18.40 -12.44
C GLU A 76 -3.61 -17.44 -12.12
N GLN A 77 -3.10 -16.70 -13.11
CA GLN A 77 -2.07 -15.68 -12.90
C GLN A 77 -2.61 -14.49 -12.07
N ASN A 78 -3.85 -14.08 -12.30
CA ASN A 78 -4.50 -13.03 -11.50
C ASN A 78 -4.73 -13.51 -10.06
N GLN A 79 -5.09 -14.78 -9.87
CA GLN A 79 -5.24 -15.41 -8.55
C GLN A 79 -3.92 -15.38 -7.76
N ARG A 80 -2.78 -15.60 -8.43
CA ARG A 80 -1.45 -15.51 -7.82
C ARG A 80 -1.11 -14.12 -7.29
N PHE A 81 -1.83 -13.08 -7.69
CA PHE A 81 -1.68 -11.76 -7.07
C PHE A 81 -1.97 -11.79 -5.57
N VAL A 82 -2.92 -12.64 -5.13
CA VAL A 82 -3.20 -12.85 -3.71
C VAL A 82 -1.98 -13.42 -3.00
N ASP A 83 -1.33 -14.41 -3.60
CA ASP A 83 -0.11 -15.02 -3.02
C ASP A 83 1.03 -14.01 -2.89
N ILE A 84 1.18 -13.12 -3.88
CA ILE A 84 2.16 -12.03 -3.84
C ILE A 84 1.86 -11.10 -2.66
N ILE A 85 0.60 -10.65 -2.51
CA ILE A 85 0.19 -9.78 -1.40
C ILE A 85 0.42 -10.47 -0.05
N VAL A 86 0.07 -11.75 0.09
CA VAL A 86 0.34 -12.54 1.30
C VAL A 86 1.84 -12.60 1.59
N GLY A 87 2.66 -12.87 0.58
CA GLY A 87 4.12 -12.89 0.70
C GLY A 87 4.69 -11.56 1.16
N THR A 88 4.25 -10.45 0.55
CA THR A 88 4.66 -9.09 0.91
C THR A 88 4.27 -8.73 2.33
N LEU A 89 3.05 -9.09 2.77
CA LEU A 89 2.60 -8.88 4.14
C LEU A 89 3.45 -9.67 5.15
N LYS A 90 3.71 -10.97 4.87
CA LYS A 90 4.58 -11.80 5.72
C LYS A 90 5.99 -11.22 5.84
N ALA A 91 6.57 -10.79 4.71
CA ALA A 91 7.89 -10.16 4.70
C ALA A 91 7.90 -8.85 5.50
N THR A 92 6.87 -8.02 5.32
CA THR A 92 6.70 -6.75 6.05
C THR A 92 6.62 -7.00 7.56
N TYR A 93 5.86 -8.01 7.99
CA TYR A 93 5.66 -8.31 9.41
C TYR A 93 6.88 -8.96 10.07
N ALA A 94 7.66 -9.74 9.31
CA ALA A 94 8.88 -10.36 9.79
C ALA A 94 10.09 -9.42 9.76
N TYR A 95 9.99 -8.28 9.07
CA TYR A 95 11.12 -7.38 8.85
C TYR A 95 11.60 -6.74 10.16
N LYS A 96 12.85 -7.02 10.53
CA LYS A 96 13.53 -6.36 11.64
C LYS A 96 14.30 -5.16 11.10
N ARG A 97 13.79 -3.97 11.37
CA ARG A 97 14.42 -2.69 11.01
C ARG A 97 15.82 -2.58 11.62
N GLN A 98 16.72 -1.96 10.87
CA GLN A 98 18.10 -1.70 11.29
C GLN A 98 18.43 -0.23 11.04
N HIS A 99 19.43 0.28 11.75
CA HIS A 99 19.98 1.60 11.50
C HIS A 99 20.47 1.71 10.05
N TYR A 100 20.11 2.80 9.38
CA TYR A 100 20.60 3.14 8.05
C TYR A 100 21.64 4.27 8.11
N PRO A 101 22.93 4.01 7.81
CA PRO A 101 24.00 4.99 8.04
C PRO A 101 24.03 6.15 7.03
N GLY A 102 23.10 6.17 6.06
CA GLY A 102 23.05 7.18 5.01
C GLY A 102 21.92 8.19 5.20
N LYS A 103 21.77 9.05 4.18
CA LYS A 103 20.69 10.03 4.08
C LYS A 103 19.46 9.43 3.40
N VAL A 104 18.29 9.80 3.86
CA VAL A 104 17.01 9.39 3.28
C VAL A 104 16.16 10.61 2.96
N THR A 105 15.73 10.72 1.71
CA THR A 105 14.69 11.68 1.31
C THR A 105 13.36 10.94 1.25
N VAL A 106 12.37 11.45 1.98
CA VAL A 106 11.01 10.90 2.04
C VAL A 106 10.04 11.85 1.36
N PHE A 107 9.42 11.42 0.28
CA PHE A 107 8.32 12.12 -0.35
C PHE A 107 7.02 11.73 0.33
N ARG A 108 6.40 12.66 1.04
CA ARG A 108 5.18 12.46 1.83
C ARG A 108 4.01 13.22 1.18
N PRO A 109 2.97 12.55 0.69
CA PRO A 109 1.76 13.19 0.21
C PRO A 109 1.10 14.06 1.31
N ARG A 110 0.49 15.18 0.90
CA ARG A 110 -0.17 16.12 1.81
C ARG A 110 -1.43 15.54 2.44
N GLU A 111 -2.18 14.77 1.66
CA GLU A 111 -3.38 14.09 2.13
C GLU A 111 -2.98 12.83 2.88
N ARG A 112 -3.45 12.68 4.12
CA ARG A 112 -3.21 11.46 4.89
C ARG A 112 -4.01 10.32 4.27
N HIS A 113 -3.31 9.23 3.97
CA HIS A 113 -3.97 7.97 3.69
C HIS A 113 -4.30 7.28 5.02
N LEU A 114 -5.58 7.18 5.34
CA LEU A 114 -6.02 6.39 6.48
C LEU A 114 -5.88 4.92 6.10
N HIS A 115 -4.81 4.28 6.58
CA HIS A 115 -4.80 2.84 6.71
C HIS A 115 -5.84 2.48 7.79
N ALA A 116 -7.10 2.31 7.38
CA ALA A 116 -8.20 2.00 8.29
C ALA A 116 -7.77 0.89 9.26
N PRO A 117 -7.96 1.08 10.57
CA PRO A 117 -7.35 0.24 11.57
C PRO A 117 -8.11 -1.07 11.54
N ASP A 118 -7.48 -2.10 10.98
CA ASP A 118 -7.47 -3.33 11.75
C ASP A 118 -6.96 -2.91 13.15
N PRO A 119 -7.80 -2.90 14.20
CA PRO A 119 -7.40 -2.38 15.49
C PRO A 119 -6.23 -3.17 16.10
N GLN A 120 -5.93 -4.35 15.55
CA GLN A 120 -4.78 -5.17 15.92
C GLN A 120 -3.47 -4.71 15.23
N LEU A 121 -3.54 -3.84 14.21
CA LEU A 121 -2.40 -3.34 13.45
C LEU A 121 -2.34 -1.81 13.49
N VAL A 122 -1.34 -1.31 14.19
CA VAL A 122 -1.02 0.12 14.17
C VAL A 122 0.04 0.36 13.09
N TRP A 123 -0.38 1.02 12.01
CA TRP A 123 0.49 1.50 10.94
C TRP A 123 0.92 2.94 11.22
N VAL A 124 2.21 3.20 11.03
CA VAL A 124 2.78 4.54 11.17
C VAL A 124 3.63 4.86 9.94
N GLU A 125 3.77 6.15 9.65
CA GLU A 125 4.69 6.64 8.63
C GLU A 125 6.11 6.22 9.01
N LEU A 126 6.83 5.56 8.08
CA LEU A 126 8.17 5.06 8.35
C LEU A 126 9.11 6.19 8.77
N CYS A 127 9.00 7.36 8.14
CA CYS A 127 9.82 8.53 8.46
C CYS A 127 9.69 9.02 9.91
N ALA A 128 8.59 8.71 10.61
CA ALA A 128 8.40 9.08 12.01
C ALA A 128 9.24 8.23 12.97
N ILE A 129 9.71 7.06 12.54
CA ILE A 129 10.41 6.08 13.37
C ILE A 129 11.65 5.48 12.69
N LEU A 130 12.04 6.02 11.54
CA LEU A 130 13.18 5.55 10.77
C LEU A 130 14.46 5.96 11.52
N ASP A 131 15.30 4.97 11.80
CA ASP A 131 16.63 5.19 12.35
C ASP A 131 17.62 5.37 11.19
N ALA A 132 17.84 6.62 10.79
CA ALA A 132 18.80 7.00 9.76
C ALA A 132 19.65 8.19 10.20
N THR A 133 20.84 8.34 9.62
CA THR A 133 21.75 9.46 9.94
C THR A 133 21.13 10.83 9.66
N ASP A 134 20.37 10.95 8.57
CA ASP A 134 19.72 12.18 8.14
C ASP A 134 18.43 11.85 7.38
N ILE A 135 17.36 12.60 7.66
CA ILE A 135 16.04 12.41 7.04
C ILE A 135 15.53 13.78 6.57
N GLU A 136 15.37 13.91 5.25
CA GLU A 136 14.64 15.02 4.64
C GLU A 136 13.22 14.57 4.32
N VAL A 137 12.20 15.33 4.74
CA VAL A 137 10.81 15.08 4.35
C VAL A 137 10.33 16.16 3.38
N VAL A 138 9.88 15.73 2.21
CA VAL A 138 9.39 16.60 1.12
C VAL A 138 7.90 16.37 0.93
N MET A 139 7.11 17.42 1.14
CA MET A 139 5.66 17.35 0.98
C MET A 139 5.23 17.45 -0.48
N VAL A 140 4.52 16.43 -1.00
CA VAL A 140 4.01 16.39 -2.38
C VAL A 140 2.47 16.41 -2.41
N PRO A 141 1.83 16.90 -3.48
CA PRO A 141 0.36 16.94 -3.56
C PRO A 141 -0.26 15.55 -3.71
N GLY A 142 -1.53 15.43 -3.32
CA GLY A 142 -2.31 14.19 -3.37
C GLY A 142 -2.17 13.32 -2.11
N SER A 143 -2.57 12.06 -2.27
CA SER A 143 -2.57 10.98 -1.28
C SER A 143 -1.63 9.84 -1.70
N HIS A 144 -1.57 8.75 -0.92
CA HIS A 144 -0.80 7.54 -1.22
C HIS A 144 -0.91 7.09 -2.69
N TYR A 145 -2.13 7.11 -3.23
CA TYR A 145 -2.41 6.67 -4.60
C TYR A 145 -2.44 7.83 -5.60
N SER A 146 -2.98 8.99 -5.22
CA SER A 146 -3.15 10.09 -6.17
C SER A 146 -1.88 10.90 -6.40
N CYS A 147 -0.85 10.78 -5.55
CA CYS A 147 0.45 11.42 -5.78
C CYS A 147 1.19 10.87 -7.01
N LEU A 148 0.87 9.64 -7.44
CA LEU A 148 1.42 8.96 -8.61
C LEU A 148 0.63 9.23 -9.90
N LYS A 149 -0.38 10.11 -9.86
CA LYS A 149 -1.30 10.33 -10.99
C LYS A 149 -1.46 11.80 -11.37
N GLY A 150 -1.99 12.04 -12.57
CA GLY A 150 -2.46 13.34 -13.03
C GLY A 150 -1.38 14.43 -12.98
N SER A 151 -1.72 15.60 -12.43
CA SER A 151 -0.78 16.70 -12.22
C SER A 151 0.17 16.47 -11.04
N ASN A 152 -0.22 15.64 -10.06
CA ASN A 152 0.55 15.43 -8.84
C ASN A 152 1.88 14.73 -9.13
N VAL A 153 1.87 13.75 -10.04
CA VAL A 153 3.10 13.03 -10.41
C VAL A 153 4.14 13.94 -11.05
N LYS A 154 3.73 15.01 -11.75
CA LYS A 154 4.67 15.98 -12.34
C LYS A 154 5.45 16.72 -11.24
N VAL A 155 4.73 17.18 -10.21
CA VAL A 155 5.35 17.83 -9.03
C VAL A 155 6.26 16.86 -8.27
N LEU A 156 5.85 15.59 -8.14
CA LEU A 156 6.70 14.54 -7.54
C LEU A 156 7.99 14.34 -8.35
N VAL A 157 7.90 14.23 -9.68
CA VAL A 157 9.06 14.03 -10.56
C VAL A 157 10.00 15.24 -10.50
N GLU A 158 9.50 16.46 -10.58
CA GLU A 158 10.32 17.68 -10.45
C GLU A 158 11.06 17.71 -9.10
N SER A 159 10.34 17.39 -8.02
CA SER A 159 10.91 17.35 -6.67
C SER A 159 11.97 16.26 -6.53
N LEU A 160 11.75 15.10 -7.14
CA LEU A 160 12.69 13.98 -7.21
C LEU A 160 13.95 14.35 -8.00
N SER A 161 13.80 14.89 -9.21
CA SER A 161 14.92 15.27 -10.08
C SER A 161 15.82 16.34 -9.47
N SER A 162 15.27 17.27 -8.68
CA SER A 162 16.07 18.28 -7.96
C SER A 162 16.95 17.73 -6.83
N ARG A 163 16.72 16.47 -6.42
CA ARG A 163 17.37 15.83 -5.25
C ARG A 163 18.20 14.59 -5.56
N LEU A 164 18.09 14.09 -6.79
CA LEU A 164 18.89 12.98 -7.29
C LEU A 164 20.18 13.43 -8.01
N GLN A 165 20.53 14.72 -7.94
CA GLN A 165 21.80 15.29 -8.44
C GLN A 165 22.91 15.11 -7.41
#